data_AF-A0A350EZB6-F1
#
_entry.id   AF-A0A350EZB6-F1
#
_cell.length_a   1.000
_cell.length_b   1.000
_cell.length_c   1.000
_cell.angle_alpha   90.00
_cell.angle_beta   90.00
_cell.angle_gamma   90.00
#
_symmetry.space_group_name_H-M   'P 1'
#
loop_
_entity.id
_entity.type
_entity.pdbx_description
1 polymer ?
#
loop_
_entity_poly.entity_id
_entity_poly.type
_entity_poly.pdbx_seq_one_letter_code
_entity_poly.pdbx_strand_id
1 'polypeptide(L)'
;MVAGMSTKLFGRTVLAAGCLGAGIIAITAQVAPSPTAPASTLPAPPTPPAREIQPADAVTQPFRPAVRVPRVLPVNPNPAGTLTNLLFDQEVKEIKAAPDQFDLDFTFAVTNVSAEPVVVSAVRTSCGCTTANLPPMPWTLAAGDHGSFGIKMDLRGKTGSITKSVMIATDKGNKTIYVRGILPDPSTMTEDQRQRNLALARADRQAVFKGECASCHAAPSAGKSGGELYTAACSICHDSTHRNEMVPDLNIAREVRDFEYWKRWIAHGKEGTLMPAFAQEAGGPLNDAQVVSLAHWLTRRYPNPQSFPGNQPELNPRRLPVNQ
;
A
#
# COMPACT_ATOMS: atom_id res chain seq x y z
N MET A 1 72.64 3.79 -32.45
CA MET A 1 73.26 2.60 -33.06
C MET A 1 72.18 1.56 -33.25
N VAL A 2 72.05 1.10 -34.49
CA VAL A 2 71.05 0.15 -34.99
C VAL A 2 71.62 -1.27 -34.91
N ALA A 3 70.81 -2.23 -34.48
CA ALA A 3 70.92 -3.66 -34.77
C ALA A 3 69.58 -4.31 -34.33
N GLY A 4 68.86 -5.14 -35.07
CA GLY A 4 69.06 -5.79 -36.36
C GLY A 4 68.44 -7.20 -36.31
N MET A 5 67.62 -7.54 -37.32
CA MET A 5 67.35 -8.91 -37.86
C MET A 5 66.54 -9.88 -36.95
N SER A 6 65.75 -10.87 -37.39
CA SER A 6 65.36 -11.39 -38.72
C SER A 6 64.22 -12.42 -38.57
N THR A 7 63.22 -12.34 -39.45
CA THR A 7 62.64 -13.35 -40.37
C THR A 7 62.22 -14.78 -39.93
N LYS A 8 60.96 -15.15 -40.27
CA LYS A 8 60.42 -16.33 -41.04
C LYS A 8 58.95 -16.57 -40.63
N LEU A 9 57.88 -16.38 -41.43
CA LEU A 9 57.43 -16.90 -42.75
C LEU A 9 57.20 -18.42 -42.82
N PHE A 10 55.93 -18.84 -42.98
CA PHE A 10 55.34 -20.00 -43.70
C PHE A 10 53.88 -20.15 -43.22
N GLY A 11 52.81 -20.40 -43.99
CA GLY A 11 52.59 -20.69 -45.40
C GLY A 11 51.07 -20.87 -45.61
N ARG A 12 50.57 -20.58 -46.82
CA ARG A 12 49.17 -20.69 -47.26
C ARG A 12 48.88 -22.09 -47.81
N THR A 13 47.69 -22.64 -47.55
CA THR A 13 46.95 -23.59 -48.43
C THR A 13 45.49 -23.60 -47.95
N VAL A 14 44.49 -23.03 -48.64
CA VAL A 14 43.74 -23.56 -49.81
C VAL A 14 43.31 -25.02 -49.63
N LEU A 15 42.00 -25.25 -49.44
CA LEU A 15 41.19 -26.09 -50.33
C LEU A 15 39.69 -25.85 -50.09
N ALA A 16 39.00 -25.53 -51.18
CA ALA A 16 37.55 -25.53 -51.30
C ALA A 16 37.07 -26.93 -51.72
N ALA A 17 35.89 -27.35 -51.26
CA ALA A 17 34.88 -28.11 -52.01
C ALA A 17 33.82 -28.67 -51.05
N GLY A 18 32.55 -28.41 -51.33
CA GLY A 18 31.44 -28.97 -50.56
C GLY A 18 30.09 -28.39 -50.98
N CYS A 19 29.73 -28.53 -52.26
CA CYS A 19 28.35 -28.41 -52.70
C CYS A 19 27.56 -29.61 -52.16
N LEU A 20 26.42 -29.37 -51.53
CA LEU A 20 25.22 -30.19 -51.64
C LEU A 20 24.02 -29.33 -51.23
N GLY A 21 23.17 -29.05 -52.21
CA GLY A 21 21.96 -28.27 -52.05
C GLY A 21 20.92 -29.00 -51.20
N ALA A 22 20.28 -28.23 -50.33
CA ALA A 22 18.92 -28.49 -49.89
C ALA A 22 18.16 -27.18 -50.12
N GLY A 23 17.30 -27.18 -51.14
CA GLY A 23 16.43 -26.06 -51.45
C GLY A 23 15.43 -25.87 -50.31
N ILE A 24 15.62 -24.81 -49.54
CA ILE A 24 14.60 -24.30 -48.63
C ILE A 24 13.78 -23.29 -49.43
N ILE A 25 12.63 -23.75 -49.90
CA ILE A 25 11.58 -22.90 -50.46
C ILE A 25 11.17 -21.95 -49.34
N ALA A 26 11.54 -20.67 -49.46
CA ALA A 26 11.01 -19.61 -48.63
C ALA A 26 9.54 -19.40 -49.00
N ILE A 27 8.65 -20.10 -48.30
CA ILE A 27 7.22 -19.84 -48.31
C ILE A 27 7.03 -18.46 -47.68
N THR A 28 6.85 -17.45 -48.51
CA THR A 28 6.29 -16.16 -48.07
C THR A 28 4.86 -16.42 -47.65
N ALA A 29 4.64 -16.64 -46.35
CA ALA A 29 3.30 -16.66 -45.76
C ALA A 29 2.71 -15.25 -45.88
N GLN A 30 1.97 -15.02 -46.97
CA GLN A 30 1.04 -13.91 -47.08
C GLN A 30 -0.01 -14.11 -45.99
N VAL A 31 0.02 -13.24 -44.98
CA VAL A 31 -1.06 -13.14 -44.00
C VAL A 31 -2.29 -12.67 -44.76
N ALA A 32 -3.21 -13.59 -45.04
CA ALA A 32 -4.53 -13.27 -45.53
C ALA A 32 -5.25 -12.42 -44.47
N PRO A 33 -5.93 -11.32 -44.84
CA PRO A 33 -6.77 -10.59 -43.90
C PRO A 33 -7.89 -11.51 -43.40
N SER A 34 -8.09 -11.52 -42.09
CA SER A 34 -9.17 -12.28 -41.43
C SER A 34 -10.53 -12.00 -42.07
N PRO A 35 -11.42 -13.00 -42.23
CA PRO A 35 -12.77 -12.75 -42.67
C PRO A 35 -13.48 -11.84 -41.65
N THR A 36 -13.91 -10.68 -42.11
CA THR A 36 -14.73 -9.74 -41.36
C THR A 36 -16.06 -10.44 -41.05
N ALA A 37 -16.42 -10.55 -39.77
CA ALA A 37 -17.72 -11.07 -39.36
C ALA A 37 -18.83 -10.22 -40.02
N PRO A 38 -19.92 -10.82 -40.53
CA PRO A 38 -21.02 -10.05 -41.08
C PRO A 38 -21.64 -9.19 -39.97
N ALA A 39 -21.76 -7.89 -40.25
CA ALA A 39 -22.46 -6.96 -39.38
C ALA A 39 -23.91 -7.45 -39.19
N SER A 40 -24.27 -7.74 -37.94
CA SER A 40 -25.65 -8.06 -37.57
C SER A 40 -26.55 -6.89 -37.95
N THR A 41 -27.48 -7.12 -38.86
CA THR A 41 -28.43 -6.14 -39.42
C THR A 41 -29.73 -6.06 -38.61
N LEU A 42 -29.69 -6.36 -37.31
CA LEU A 42 -30.85 -6.20 -36.46
C LEU A 42 -31.02 -4.72 -36.10
N PRO A 43 -32.18 -4.10 -36.40
CA PRO A 43 -32.45 -2.72 -35.98
C PRO A 43 -32.47 -2.65 -34.45
N ALA A 44 -31.84 -1.61 -33.90
CA ALA A 44 -31.90 -1.34 -32.47
C ALA A 44 -33.37 -1.17 -32.02
N PRO A 45 -33.75 -1.70 -30.85
CA PRO A 45 -35.10 -1.51 -30.31
C PRO A 45 -35.37 0.00 -30.10
N PRO A 46 -36.62 0.47 -30.32
CA PRO A 46 -36.95 1.87 -30.16
C PRO A 46 -36.67 2.34 -28.73
N THR A 47 -36.01 3.48 -28.60
CA THR A 47 -35.75 4.14 -27.33
C THR A 47 -37.09 4.46 -26.66
N PRO A 48 -37.35 4.03 -25.42
CA PRO A 48 -38.57 4.43 -24.72
C PRO A 48 -38.59 5.95 -24.56
N PRO A 49 -39.76 6.59 -24.68
CA PRO A 49 -39.86 8.04 -24.55
C PRO A 49 -39.35 8.48 -23.17
N ALA A 50 -38.56 9.54 -23.16
CA ALA A 50 -38.04 10.14 -21.94
C ALA A 50 -39.22 10.49 -21.02
N ARG A 51 -39.21 9.93 -19.80
CA ARG A 51 -40.17 10.28 -18.77
C ARG A 51 -39.93 11.73 -18.37
N GLU A 52 -40.87 12.59 -18.73
CA GLU A 52 -40.91 13.98 -18.28
C GLU A 52 -41.05 14.00 -16.74
N ILE A 53 -39.97 14.38 -16.05
CA ILE A 53 -39.98 14.57 -14.60
C ILE A 53 -40.56 15.96 -14.36
N GLN A 54 -41.82 16.00 -13.93
CA GLN A 54 -42.39 17.22 -13.35
C GLN A 54 -41.61 17.61 -12.09
N PRO A 55 -41.22 18.88 -11.92
CA PRO A 55 -40.59 19.32 -10.68
C PRO A 55 -41.63 19.24 -9.55
N ALA A 56 -41.36 18.39 -8.56
CA ALA A 56 -42.15 18.36 -7.34
C ALA A 56 -41.90 19.65 -6.54
N ASP A 57 -42.98 20.32 -6.17
CA ASP A 57 -42.97 21.52 -5.32
C ASP A 57 -42.15 21.26 -4.05
N ALA A 58 -41.11 22.08 -3.87
CA ALA A 58 -40.24 22.05 -2.70
C ALA A 58 -41.01 22.57 -1.48
N VAL A 59 -41.59 21.66 -0.69
CA VAL A 59 -42.01 21.96 0.68
C VAL A 59 -40.76 22.02 1.55
N THR A 60 -40.31 23.24 1.84
CA THR A 60 -39.22 23.52 2.77
C THR A 60 -39.60 23.08 4.18
N GLN A 61 -39.14 21.90 4.60
CA GLN A 61 -39.17 21.50 6.00
C GLN A 61 -38.13 22.32 6.78
N PRO A 62 -38.47 22.91 7.94
CA PRO A 62 -37.52 23.68 8.72
C PRO A 62 -36.39 22.78 9.24
N PHE A 63 -35.16 23.26 9.09
CA PHE A 63 -33.95 22.60 9.56
C PHE A 63 -34.02 22.40 11.08
N ARG A 64 -34.16 21.15 11.51
CA ARG A 64 -34.00 20.77 12.93
C ARG A 64 -32.52 20.45 13.16
N PRO A 65 -31.83 21.09 14.11
CA PRO A 65 -30.47 20.71 14.45
C PRO A 65 -30.47 19.25 14.90
N ALA A 66 -29.53 18.47 14.38
CA ALA A 66 -29.37 17.07 14.75
C ALA A 66 -29.12 17.00 16.27
N VAL A 67 -30.13 16.55 17.02
CA VAL A 67 -29.95 16.11 18.39
C VAL A 67 -28.91 15.00 18.33
N ARG A 68 -27.74 15.21 18.95
CA ARG A 68 -26.76 14.14 19.17
C ARG A 68 -27.45 13.10 20.03
N VAL A 69 -27.97 12.05 19.39
CA VAL A 69 -28.25 10.80 20.09
C VAL A 69 -26.88 10.29 20.50
N PRO A 70 -26.59 10.12 21.80
CA PRO A 70 -25.39 9.42 22.22
C PRO A 70 -25.42 8.06 21.54
N ARG A 71 -24.37 7.71 20.78
CA ARG A 71 -24.17 6.34 20.32
C ARG A 71 -23.85 5.51 21.56
N VAL A 72 -24.88 5.15 22.32
CA VAL A 72 -24.81 4.00 23.21
C VAL A 72 -24.83 2.80 22.27
N LEU A 73 -23.64 2.25 22.02
CA LEU A 73 -23.54 0.90 21.47
C LEU A 73 -24.42 0.01 22.35
N PRO A 74 -25.24 -0.90 21.81
CA PRO A 74 -25.88 -1.90 22.65
C PRO A 74 -24.77 -2.69 23.32
N VAL A 75 -24.50 -2.36 24.58
CA VAL A 75 -23.76 -3.21 25.50
C VAL A 75 -24.71 -4.38 25.73
N ASN A 76 -24.43 -5.48 25.02
CA ASN A 76 -25.05 -6.75 25.34
C ASN A 76 -24.58 -7.08 26.78
N PRO A 77 -25.48 -7.20 27.77
CA PRO A 77 -25.09 -7.47 29.14
C PRO A 77 -24.86 -8.98 29.26
N ASN A 78 -23.80 -9.46 28.63
CA ASN A 78 -23.22 -10.74 29.01
C ASN A 78 -21.76 -10.46 29.37
N PRO A 79 -21.33 -10.66 30.63
CA PRO A 79 -19.90 -10.68 30.91
C PRO A 79 -19.32 -11.74 29.99
N ALA A 80 -18.40 -11.34 29.10
CA ALA A 80 -17.75 -12.24 28.17
C ALA A 80 -16.99 -13.31 28.97
N GLY A 81 -17.67 -14.42 29.26
CA GLY A 81 -17.02 -15.63 29.73
C GLY A 81 -16.02 -16.05 28.65
N THR A 82 -14.82 -16.41 29.06
CA THR A 82 -13.82 -16.98 28.15
C THR A 82 -14.45 -18.16 27.42
N LEU A 83 -14.52 -18.10 26.08
CA LEU A 83 -14.96 -19.24 25.27
C LEU A 83 -14.02 -20.43 25.56
N THR A 84 -14.54 -21.44 26.26
CA THR A 84 -13.85 -22.73 26.54
C THR A 84 -14.27 -23.83 25.58
N ASN A 85 -15.33 -23.64 24.81
CA ASN A 85 -15.92 -24.65 23.92
C ASN A 85 -15.11 -24.90 22.63
N LEU A 86 -14.28 -23.93 22.23
CA LEU A 86 -13.38 -24.07 21.10
C LEU A 86 -11.94 -24.16 21.60
N LEU A 87 -11.30 -25.30 21.36
CA LEU A 87 -9.89 -25.53 21.65
C LEU A 87 -9.09 -25.23 20.39
N PHE A 88 -8.13 -24.32 20.51
CA PHE A 88 -7.19 -24.00 19.44
C PHE A 88 -5.88 -24.74 19.68
N ASP A 89 -5.19 -25.11 18.60
CA ASP A 89 -3.87 -25.73 18.70
C ASP A 89 -2.87 -24.83 19.43
N GLN A 90 -2.97 -23.51 19.20
CA GLN A 90 -2.30 -22.48 20.00
C GLN A 90 -3.16 -21.22 20.09
N GLU A 91 -3.13 -20.52 21.22
CA GLU A 91 -3.76 -19.21 21.36
C GLU A 91 -2.85 -18.06 20.90
N VAL A 92 -1.54 -18.30 20.82
CA VAL A 92 -0.54 -17.37 20.32
C VAL A 92 0.36 -18.13 19.34
N LYS A 93 0.45 -17.68 18.09
CA LYS A 93 1.44 -18.19 17.13
C LYS A 93 2.47 -17.13 16.80
N GLU A 94 3.72 -17.56 16.74
CA GLU A 94 4.86 -16.68 16.51
C GLU A 94 5.72 -17.16 15.35
N ILE A 95 6.16 -16.22 14.52
CA ILE A 95 7.15 -16.46 13.48
C ILE A 95 8.22 -15.36 13.55
N LYS A 96 9.50 -15.78 13.58
CA LYS A 96 10.64 -14.89 13.34
C LYS A 96 10.86 -14.80 11.84
N ALA A 97 10.72 -13.60 11.28
CA ALA A 97 10.88 -13.36 9.86
C ALA A 97 12.37 -13.43 9.47
N ALA A 98 12.64 -13.95 8.27
CA ALA A 98 13.92 -13.74 7.60
C ALA A 98 14.09 -12.25 7.19
N PRO A 99 15.33 -11.77 6.93
CA PRO A 99 15.61 -10.36 6.60
C PRO A 99 14.74 -9.72 5.52
N ASP A 100 14.29 -10.50 4.52
CA ASP A 100 13.44 -10.02 3.43
C ASP A 100 12.05 -10.66 3.42
N GLN A 101 11.65 -11.30 4.52
CA GLN A 101 10.34 -11.94 4.65
C GLN A 101 9.36 -10.99 5.33
N PHE A 102 8.53 -10.32 4.55
CA PHE A 102 7.54 -9.39 5.08
C PHE A 102 6.11 -9.95 5.16
N ASP A 103 5.79 -10.98 4.38
CA ASP A 103 4.51 -11.67 4.46
C ASP A 103 4.66 -12.94 5.30
N LEU A 104 3.86 -13.03 6.38
CA LEU A 104 3.81 -14.17 7.27
C LEU A 104 2.45 -14.85 7.23
N ASP A 105 2.44 -16.15 6.96
CA ASP A 105 1.26 -16.99 6.98
C ASP A 105 1.19 -17.80 8.29
N PHE A 106 0.12 -17.64 9.04
CA PHE A 106 -0.22 -18.45 10.21
C PHE A 106 -1.42 -19.32 9.88
N THR A 107 -1.43 -20.57 10.33
CA THR A 107 -2.61 -21.45 10.23
C THR A 107 -3.01 -21.84 11.63
N PHE A 108 -4.27 -21.64 12.03
CA PHE A 108 -4.79 -22.14 13.30
C PHE A 108 -5.66 -23.35 13.06
N ALA A 109 -5.48 -24.38 13.87
CA ALA A 109 -6.42 -25.49 13.95
C ALA A 109 -7.32 -25.28 15.16
N VAL A 110 -8.61 -25.56 14.99
CA VAL A 110 -9.63 -25.41 16.03
C VAL A 110 -10.50 -26.65 16.09
N THR A 111 -10.83 -27.07 17.30
CA THR A 111 -11.70 -28.20 17.61
C THR A 111 -12.84 -27.74 18.50
N ASN A 112 -14.07 -28.12 18.17
CA ASN A 112 -15.20 -27.97 19.06
C ASN A 112 -15.21 -29.10 20.09
N VAL A 113 -14.89 -28.77 21.34
CA VAL A 113 -14.83 -29.73 22.45
C VAL A 113 -16.13 -29.80 23.26
N SER A 114 -17.16 -29.06 22.84
CA SER A 114 -18.48 -29.10 23.48
C SER A 114 -19.38 -30.19 22.88
N ALA A 115 -20.43 -30.56 23.61
CA ALA A 115 -21.45 -31.51 23.17
C ALA A 115 -22.48 -30.90 22.19
N GLU A 116 -22.43 -29.58 21.99
CA GLU A 116 -23.34 -28.83 21.12
C GLU A 116 -22.59 -28.31 19.88
N PRO A 117 -23.28 -28.08 18.75
CA PRO A 117 -22.67 -27.37 17.64
C PRO A 117 -22.33 -25.93 18.02
N VAL A 118 -21.22 -25.42 17.48
CA VAL A 118 -20.79 -24.02 17.61
C VAL A 118 -20.79 -23.38 16.24
N VAL A 119 -21.41 -22.21 16.12
CA VAL A 119 -21.49 -21.44 14.87
C VAL A 119 -20.57 -20.23 14.96
N VAL A 120 -19.51 -20.23 14.17
CA VAL A 120 -18.62 -19.08 13.99
C VAL A 120 -19.27 -18.11 13.01
N SER A 121 -19.61 -16.93 13.50
CA SER A 121 -20.33 -15.90 12.74
C SER A 121 -19.39 -14.86 12.12
N ALA A 122 -18.23 -14.60 12.74
CA ALA A 122 -17.23 -13.69 12.20
C ALA A 122 -15.83 -13.98 12.76
N VAL A 123 -14.81 -13.68 11.96
CA VAL A 123 -13.42 -13.56 12.42
C VAL A 123 -12.91 -12.17 12.03
N ARG A 124 -12.41 -11.41 13.01
CA ARG A 124 -12.00 -10.01 12.85
C ARG A 124 -10.56 -9.82 13.32
N THR A 125 -9.76 -9.13 12.51
CA THR A 125 -8.35 -8.81 12.83
C THR A 125 -8.24 -7.37 13.35
N SER A 126 -7.18 -7.07 14.11
CA SER A 126 -7.06 -5.78 14.81
C SER A 126 -6.75 -4.56 13.93
N CYS A 127 -6.21 -4.74 12.71
CA CYS A 127 -6.00 -3.66 11.74
C CYS A 127 -5.60 -4.19 10.35
N GLY A 128 -5.63 -3.33 9.32
CA GLY A 128 -5.47 -3.65 7.89
C GLY A 128 -4.11 -4.19 7.41
N CYS A 129 -3.20 -4.58 8.30
CA CYS A 129 -1.99 -5.35 7.94
C CYS A 129 -2.16 -6.86 8.14
N THR A 130 -3.34 -7.32 8.58
CA THR A 130 -3.62 -8.74 8.80
C THR A 130 -4.94 -9.12 8.13
N THR A 131 -4.88 -10.11 7.23
CA THR A 131 -6.03 -10.61 6.48
C THR A 131 -6.33 -12.04 6.90
N ALA A 132 -7.60 -12.37 7.10
CA ALA A 132 -8.01 -13.73 7.39
C ALA A 132 -8.43 -14.47 6.10
N ASN A 133 -7.89 -15.67 5.91
CA ASN A 133 -8.32 -16.61 4.89
C ASN A 133 -9.21 -17.66 5.58
N LEU A 134 -10.53 -17.49 5.42
CA LEU A 134 -11.54 -18.22 6.20
C LEU A 134 -12.27 -19.25 5.34
N PRO A 135 -12.75 -20.35 5.95
CA PRO A 135 -13.79 -21.19 5.37
C PRO A 135 -15.06 -20.39 5.01
N PRO A 136 -15.99 -20.96 4.22
CA PRO A 136 -17.30 -20.35 3.98
C PRO A 136 -18.01 -19.98 5.29
N MET A 137 -18.51 -18.75 5.37
CA MET A 137 -19.16 -18.20 6.56
C MET A 137 -20.70 -18.17 6.38
N PRO A 138 -21.49 -18.45 7.44
CA PRO A 138 -21.07 -18.82 8.79
C PRO A 138 -20.48 -20.24 8.83
N TRP A 139 -19.47 -20.45 9.67
CA TRP A 139 -18.79 -21.73 9.78
C TRP A 139 -19.30 -22.49 11.00
N THR A 140 -19.98 -23.61 10.75
CA THR A 140 -20.52 -24.48 11.81
C THR A 140 -19.56 -25.63 12.10
N LEU A 141 -19.25 -25.83 13.38
CA LEU A 141 -18.48 -26.95 13.90
C LEU A 141 -19.42 -27.83 14.74
N ALA A 142 -19.68 -29.07 14.32
CA ALA A 142 -20.44 -30.01 15.14
C ALA A 142 -19.66 -30.40 16.41
N ALA A 143 -20.30 -31.11 17.34
CA ALA A 143 -19.63 -31.61 18.53
C ALA A 143 -18.47 -32.55 18.13
N GLY A 144 -17.26 -32.25 18.59
CA GLY A 144 -16.04 -33.00 18.24
C GLY A 144 -15.44 -32.67 16.87
N ASP A 145 -16.09 -31.83 16.05
CA ASP A 145 -15.53 -31.43 14.75
C ASP A 145 -14.29 -30.56 14.91
N HIS A 146 -13.48 -30.56 13.86
CA HIS A 146 -12.27 -29.75 13.75
C HIS A 146 -12.19 -29.07 12.39
N GLY A 147 -11.40 -28.00 12.31
CA GLY A 147 -10.96 -27.45 11.04
C GLY A 147 -9.89 -26.39 11.24
N SER A 148 -9.60 -25.64 10.17
CA SER A 148 -8.52 -24.67 10.18
C SER A 148 -8.84 -23.43 9.37
N PHE A 149 -8.14 -22.34 9.70
CA PHE A 149 -8.17 -21.11 8.93
C PHE A 149 -6.81 -20.43 8.94
N GLY A 150 -6.56 -19.64 7.89
CA GLY A 150 -5.29 -18.94 7.69
C GLY A 150 -5.38 -17.48 8.14
N ILE A 151 -4.27 -16.94 8.64
CA ILE A 151 -4.08 -15.53 8.92
C ILE A 151 -2.80 -15.09 8.19
N LYS A 152 -2.92 -14.13 7.29
CA LYS A 152 -1.80 -13.49 6.61
C LYS A 152 -1.47 -12.18 7.30
N MET A 153 -0.20 -11.92 7.57
CA MET A 153 0.27 -10.68 8.18
C MET A 153 1.36 -10.04 7.33
N ASP A 154 1.16 -8.79 6.96
CA ASP A 154 2.10 -7.94 6.24
C ASP A 154 2.90 -7.10 7.24
N LEU A 155 4.21 -7.28 7.24
CA LEU A 155 5.18 -6.61 8.10
C LEU A 155 5.91 -5.46 7.40
N ARG A 156 5.58 -5.14 6.14
CA ARG A 156 6.23 -4.03 5.42
C ARG A 156 6.02 -2.72 6.16
N GLY A 157 7.11 -1.96 6.30
CA GLY A 157 7.13 -0.69 7.03
C GLY A 157 6.96 -0.84 8.55
N LYS A 158 7.12 -2.05 9.10
CA LYS A 158 7.16 -2.30 10.56
C LYS A 158 8.58 -2.63 11.00
N THR A 159 8.82 -2.57 12.31
CA THR A 159 10.09 -2.96 12.94
C THR A 159 9.81 -3.67 14.26
N GLY A 160 10.76 -4.52 14.69
CA GLY A 160 10.64 -5.26 15.95
C GLY A 160 9.54 -6.32 15.94
N SER A 161 8.91 -6.52 17.10
CA SER A 161 7.86 -7.52 17.30
C SER A 161 6.48 -6.90 17.14
N ILE A 162 5.71 -7.41 16.19
CA ILE A 162 4.35 -6.97 15.87
C ILE A 162 3.38 -8.06 16.30
N THR A 163 2.57 -7.78 17.32
CA THR A 163 1.49 -8.66 17.77
C THR A 163 0.14 -8.12 17.30
N LYS A 164 -0.69 -9.01 16.76
CA LYS A 164 -2.06 -8.70 16.33
C LYS A 164 -3.04 -9.68 16.96
N SER A 165 -4.20 -9.16 17.34
CA SER A 165 -5.30 -9.98 17.84
C SER A 165 -6.24 -10.37 16.70
N VAL A 166 -6.78 -11.58 16.81
CA VAL A 166 -7.80 -12.15 15.95
C VAL A 166 -8.96 -12.53 16.85
N MET A 167 -10.08 -11.83 16.71
CA MET A 167 -11.31 -12.07 17.45
C MET A 167 -12.21 -13.01 16.63
N ILE A 168 -12.58 -14.13 17.23
CA ILE A 168 -13.53 -15.10 16.72
C ILE A 168 -14.85 -14.90 17.47
N ALA A 169 -15.90 -14.56 16.74
CA ALA A 169 -17.25 -14.40 17.29
C ALA A 169 -18.10 -15.62 16.98
N THR A 170 -18.73 -16.19 18.00
CA THR A 170 -19.62 -17.36 17.88
C THR A 170 -20.97 -17.10 18.54
N ASP A 171 -21.92 -18.00 18.29
CA ASP A 171 -23.21 -18.04 19.01
C ASP A 171 -23.05 -18.37 20.51
N LYS A 172 -21.89 -18.90 20.93
CA LYS A 172 -21.56 -19.25 22.32
C LYS A 172 -20.61 -18.25 23.01
N GLY A 173 -20.24 -17.15 22.36
CA GLY A 173 -19.37 -16.11 22.92
C GLY A 173 -18.25 -15.67 21.98
N ASN A 174 -17.21 -15.05 22.53
CA ASN A 174 -16.06 -14.56 21.75
C ASN A 174 -14.74 -15.14 22.27
N LYS A 175 -13.83 -15.46 21.36
CA LYS A 175 -12.47 -15.92 21.64
C LYS A 175 -11.50 -14.96 20.96
N THR A 176 -10.40 -14.63 21.64
CA THR A 176 -9.31 -13.87 21.01
C THR A 176 -8.06 -14.72 21.02
N ILE A 177 -7.45 -14.87 19.85
CA ILE A 177 -6.13 -15.47 19.66
C ILE A 177 -5.17 -14.39 19.11
N TYR A 178 -3.87 -14.69 19.11
CA TYR A 178 -2.85 -13.73 18.72
C TYR A 178 -1.88 -14.32 17.70
N VAL A 179 -1.45 -13.47 16.77
CA VAL A 179 -0.32 -13.74 15.88
C VAL A 179 0.79 -12.74 16.17
N ARG A 180 2.04 -13.21 16.21
CA ARG A 180 3.22 -12.39 16.49
C ARG A 180 4.27 -12.60 15.40
N GLY A 181 4.64 -11.53 14.72
CA GLY A 181 5.73 -11.51 13.76
C GLY A 181 6.91 -10.76 14.34
N ILE A 182 8.10 -11.35 14.29
CA ILE A 182 9.31 -10.72 14.82
C ILE A 182 10.24 -10.46 13.63
N LEU A 183 10.42 -9.18 13.30
CA LEU A 183 11.41 -8.76 12.31
C LEU A 183 12.81 -8.82 12.93
N PRO A 184 13.83 -9.16 12.12
CA PRO A 184 15.21 -9.07 12.57
C PRO A 184 15.55 -7.62 12.93
N ASP A 185 16.49 -7.47 13.87
CA ASP A 185 16.92 -6.15 14.30
C ASP A 185 17.53 -5.39 13.10
N PRO A 186 17.07 -4.17 12.77
CA PRO A 186 17.69 -3.35 11.74
C PRO A 186 19.18 -3.04 12.01
N SER A 187 19.68 -3.24 13.24
CA SER A 187 21.12 -3.20 13.58
C SER A 187 21.96 -4.27 12.88
N THR A 188 21.32 -5.24 12.21
CA THR A 188 22.00 -6.21 11.34
C THR A 188 22.55 -5.59 10.04
N MET A 189 22.12 -4.37 9.66
CA MET A 189 22.75 -3.65 8.57
C MET A 189 24.01 -2.93 9.07
N THR A 190 25.17 -3.28 8.51
CA THR A 190 26.42 -2.58 8.85
C THR A 190 26.37 -1.13 8.38
N GLU A 191 27.14 -0.26 9.03
CA GLU A 191 27.26 1.14 8.61
C GLU A 191 27.70 1.26 7.14
N ASP A 192 28.60 0.38 6.68
CA ASP A 192 29.01 0.31 5.29
C ASP A 192 27.85 -0.05 4.33
N GLN A 193 27.00 -1.00 4.71
CA GLN A 193 25.80 -1.34 3.92
C GLN A 193 24.85 -0.14 3.85
N ARG A 194 24.66 0.57 4.97
CA ARG A 194 23.84 1.77 5.02
C ARG A 194 24.40 2.88 4.12
N GLN A 195 25.71 3.12 4.18
CA GLN A 195 26.37 4.12 3.33
C GLN A 195 26.29 3.77 1.84
N ARG A 196 26.46 2.49 1.48
CA ARG A 196 26.25 2.03 0.10
C ARG A 196 24.83 2.26 -0.38
N ASN A 197 23.82 1.92 0.43
CA ASN A 197 22.41 2.13 0.08
C ASN A 197 22.09 3.62 -0.08
N LEU A 198 22.64 4.48 0.78
CA LEU A 198 22.52 5.93 0.65
C LEU A 198 23.19 6.46 -0.62
N ALA A 199 24.36 5.94 -1.00
CA ALA A 199 25.05 6.33 -2.22
C ALA A 199 24.22 5.97 -3.47
N LEU A 200 23.65 4.76 -3.51
CA LEU A 200 22.76 4.33 -4.59
C LEU A 200 21.51 5.22 -4.69
N ALA A 201 20.86 5.50 -3.56
CA ALA A 201 19.68 6.36 -3.51
C ALA A 201 19.98 7.82 -3.88
N ARG A 202 21.20 8.33 -3.60
CA ARG A 202 21.64 9.65 -4.06
C ARG A 202 21.91 9.69 -5.57
N ALA A 203 22.40 8.59 -6.15
CA ALA A 203 22.70 8.51 -7.57
C ALA A 203 21.42 8.45 -8.43
N ASP A 204 20.44 7.64 -8.03
CA ASP A 204 19.10 7.61 -8.64
C ASP A 204 18.05 7.42 -7.55
N ARG A 205 17.48 8.54 -7.07
CA ARG A 205 16.38 8.51 -6.09
C ARG A 205 15.17 7.73 -6.61
N GLN A 206 14.97 7.68 -7.93
CA GLN A 206 13.85 7.00 -8.56
C GLN A 206 14.04 5.47 -8.64
N ALA A 207 15.26 4.95 -8.43
CA ALA A 207 15.57 3.53 -8.52
C ALA A 207 14.77 2.67 -7.52
N VAL A 208 14.35 3.24 -6.39
CA VAL A 208 13.59 2.52 -5.35
C VAL A 208 12.27 1.94 -5.87
N PHE A 209 11.69 2.51 -6.94
CA PHE A 209 10.44 2.02 -7.52
C PHE A 209 10.63 1.06 -8.71
N LYS A 210 11.87 0.63 -8.98
CA LYS A 210 12.20 -0.22 -10.13
C LYS A 210 12.67 -1.60 -9.66
N GLY A 211 12.50 -2.61 -10.52
CA GLY A 211 12.99 -3.98 -10.28
C GLY A 211 12.47 -4.58 -8.96
N GLU A 212 13.32 -5.38 -8.30
CA GLU A 212 12.99 -6.04 -7.03
C GLU A 212 12.64 -5.05 -5.91
N CYS A 213 13.20 -3.83 -5.95
CA CYS A 213 12.91 -2.78 -4.96
C CYS A 213 11.44 -2.34 -4.99
N ALA A 214 10.79 -2.42 -6.15
CA ALA A 214 9.40 -2.01 -6.33
C ALA A 214 8.42 -2.83 -5.49
N SER A 215 8.74 -4.10 -5.19
CA SER A 215 7.89 -5.00 -4.40
C SER A 215 7.61 -4.46 -2.98
N CYS A 216 8.58 -3.74 -2.42
CA CYS A 216 8.51 -3.15 -1.08
C CYS A 216 8.28 -1.64 -1.11
N HIS A 217 8.74 -0.90 -2.12
CA HIS A 217 8.63 0.56 -2.16
C HIS A 217 7.47 1.09 -3.02
N ALA A 218 6.99 0.33 -4.00
CA ALA A 218 5.91 0.73 -4.91
C ALA A 218 4.63 -0.07 -4.68
N ALA A 219 4.71 -1.40 -4.71
CA ALA A 219 3.53 -2.28 -4.63
C ALA A 219 2.64 -2.06 -3.40
N PRO A 220 3.16 -1.80 -2.17
CA PRO A 220 2.28 -1.57 -1.02
C PRO A 220 1.44 -0.29 -1.12
N SER A 221 1.78 0.63 -2.04
CA SER A 221 1.04 1.88 -2.25
C SER A 221 -0.15 1.72 -3.22
N ALA A 222 -0.21 0.61 -3.95
CA ALA A 222 -1.23 0.38 -4.98
C ALA A 222 -2.65 0.41 -4.38
N GLY A 223 -3.54 1.20 -4.98
CA GLY A 223 -4.94 1.32 -4.58
C GLY A 223 -5.20 2.04 -3.25
N LYS A 224 -4.17 2.45 -2.51
CA LYS A 224 -4.32 3.14 -1.22
C LYS A 224 -4.51 4.64 -1.41
N SER A 225 -5.11 5.30 -0.43
CA SER A 225 -5.35 6.74 -0.44
C SER A 225 -5.14 7.37 0.96
N GLY A 226 -5.00 8.69 1.03
CA GLY A 226 -4.85 9.43 2.29
C GLY A 226 -3.83 8.84 3.29
N GLY A 227 -4.26 8.62 4.52
CA GLY A 227 -3.41 8.11 5.59
C GLY A 227 -2.94 6.65 5.42
N GLU A 228 -3.71 5.82 4.72
CA GLU A 228 -3.30 4.45 4.40
C GLU A 228 -2.13 4.46 3.40
N LEU A 229 -2.20 5.37 2.42
CA LEU A 229 -1.13 5.60 1.46
C LEU A 229 0.11 6.19 2.14
N TYR A 230 -0.07 7.18 3.03
CA TYR A 230 1.05 7.73 3.81
C TYR A 230 1.79 6.65 4.61
N THR A 231 1.03 5.78 5.28
CA THR A 231 1.57 4.68 6.07
C THR A 231 2.33 3.66 5.20
N ALA A 232 1.87 3.45 3.96
CA ALA A 232 2.47 2.50 3.05
C ALA A 232 3.75 3.01 2.37
N ALA A 233 3.85 4.32 2.11
CA ALA A 233 4.87 4.87 1.22
C ALA A 233 5.75 5.97 1.85
N CYS A 234 5.29 6.67 2.87
CA CYS A 234 5.93 7.89 3.38
C CYS A 234 6.46 7.76 4.81
N SER A 235 5.72 7.07 5.69
CA SER A 235 6.07 6.98 7.12
C SER A 235 7.42 6.29 7.35
N ILE A 236 7.84 5.38 6.47
CA ILE A 236 9.13 4.69 6.58
C ILE A 236 10.33 5.65 6.59
N CYS A 237 10.20 6.80 5.94
CA CYS A 237 11.23 7.85 5.97
C CYS A 237 10.91 8.93 6.99
N HIS A 238 9.67 9.44 7.00
CA HIS A 238 9.32 10.63 7.78
C HIS A 238 9.00 10.37 9.26
N ASP A 239 8.58 9.14 9.60
CA ASP A 239 8.24 8.75 10.98
C ASP A 239 9.30 7.81 11.60
N SER A 240 10.42 7.57 10.90
CA SER A 240 11.49 6.70 11.38
C SER A 240 12.23 7.31 12.56
N THR A 241 12.44 6.51 13.61
CA THR A 241 13.26 6.87 14.78
C THR A 241 14.70 7.23 14.38
N HIS A 242 15.25 6.50 13.40
CA HIS A 242 16.61 6.71 12.88
C HIS A 242 16.57 7.28 11.46
N ARG A 243 15.86 8.40 11.29
CA ARG A 243 15.78 9.11 10.00
C ARG A 243 17.15 9.65 9.58
N ASN A 244 17.42 9.63 8.27
CA ASN A 244 18.56 10.36 7.73
C ASN A 244 18.35 11.88 7.90
N GLU A 245 19.40 12.65 8.17
CA GLU A 245 19.33 14.10 8.38
C GLU A 245 18.69 14.87 7.21
N MET A 246 18.79 14.35 5.99
CA MET A 246 18.17 14.94 4.80
C MET A 246 16.63 14.76 4.75
N VAL A 247 16.06 13.91 5.60
CA VAL A 247 14.62 13.65 5.66
C VAL A 247 13.98 14.55 6.72
N PRO A 248 13.09 15.48 6.34
CA PRO A 248 12.48 16.41 7.29
C PRO A 248 11.47 15.71 8.20
N ASP A 249 11.43 16.12 9.47
CA ASP A 249 10.34 15.81 10.39
C ASP A 249 9.11 16.65 9.99
N LEU A 250 8.08 15.99 9.50
CA LEU A 250 6.89 16.66 9.00
C LEU A 250 6.06 17.33 10.11
N ASN A 251 6.29 17.01 11.38
CA ASN A 251 5.62 17.70 12.49
C ASN A 251 6.19 19.09 12.76
N ILE A 252 7.40 19.39 12.24
CA ILE A 252 8.04 20.69 12.39
C ILE A 252 7.79 21.51 11.11
N ALA A 253 6.89 22.49 11.22
CA ALA A 253 6.54 23.34 10.11
C ALA A 253 7.52 24.52 10.00
N ARG A 254 8.43 24.47 9.02
CA ARG A 254 9.41 25.55 8.75
C ARG A 254 8.93 26.57 7.72
N GLU A 255 7.92 26.21 6.94
CA GLU A 255 7.38 26.99 5.83
C GLU A 255 5.89 26.71 5.68
N VAL A 256 5.20 27.48 4.83
CA VAL A 256 3.78 27.30 4.53
C VAL A 256 3.59 25.99 3.76
N ARG A 257 2.69 25.13 4.26
CA ARG A 257 2.45 23.78 3.71
C ARG A 257 0.98 23.56 3.40
N ASP A 258 0.49 24.30 2.42
CA ASP A 258 -0.85 24.16 1.88
C ASP A 258 -0.97 22.93 0.96
N PHE A 259 -2.15 22.77 0.34
CA PHE A 259 -2.40 21.64 -0.57
C PHE A 259 -1.42 21.59 -1.74
N GLU A 260 -1.13 22.74 -2.37
CA GLU A 260 -0.24 22.81 -3.54
C GLU A 260 1.22 22.52 -3.16
N TYR A 261 1.65 22.96 -1.97
CA TYR A 261 2.93 22.57 -1.40
C TYR A 261 3.06 21.04 -1.32
N TRP A 262 2.09 20.36 -0.70
CA TRP A 262 2.16 18.90 -0.53
C TRP A 262 2.10 18.19 -1.88
N LYS A 263 1.17 18.60 -2.74
CA LYS A 263 0.99 18.01 -4.07
C LYS A 263 2.28 18.09 -4.89
N ARG A 264 2.95 19.24 -4.91
CA ARG A 264 4.22 19.45 -5.64
C ARG A 264 5.30 18.50 -5.16
N TRP A 265 5.54 18.44 -3.85
CA TRP A 265 6.63 17.62 -3.30
C TRP A 265 6.34 16.14 -3.38
N ILE A 266 5.08 15.70 -3.23
CA ILE A 266 4.71 14.30 -3.48
C ILE A 266 4.96 13.96 -4.95
N ALA A 267 4.43 14.75 -5.87
CA ALA A 267 4.44 14.43 -7.29
C ALA A 267 5.86 14.33 -7.85
N HIS A 268 6.69 15.35 -7.59
CA HIS A 268 8.00 15.50 -8.22
C HIS A 268 9.18 15.14 -7.30
N GLY A 269 8.90 14.86 -6.03
CA GLY A 269 9.92 14.69 -4.99
C GLY A 269 10.75 15.96 -4.83
N LYS A 270 11.93 15.84 -4.19
CA LYS A 270 12.80 16.98 -3.95
C LYS A 270 14.21 16.72 -4.47
N GLU A 271 14.59 17.47 -5.50
CA GLU A 271 15.92 17.43 -6.08
C GLU A 271 17.00 17.76 -5.04
N GLY A 272 18.17 17.11 -5.16
CA GLY A 272 19.25 17.22 -4.18
C GLY A 272 18.98 16.51 -2.85
N THR A 273 17.87 15.77 -2.74
CA THR A 273 17.53 14.96 -1.55
C THR A 273 17.22 13.52 -1.92
N LEU A 274 16.98 12.68 -0.91
CA LEU A 274 16.58 11.29 -1.10
C LEU A 274 15.10 11.12 -1.46
N MET A 275 14.27 12.18 -1.44
CA MET A 275 12.83 12.06 -1.67
C MET A 275 12.55 11.87 -3.17
N PRO A 276 12.08 10.69 -3.63
CA PRO A 276 11.81 10.44 -5.04
C PRO A 276 10.50 11.10 -5.49
N ALA A 277 10.29 11.13 -6.79
CA ALA A 277 9.01 11.56 -7.36
C ALA A 277 8.00 10.43 -7.26
N PHE A 278 6.82 10.66 -6.69
CA PHE A 278 5.83 9.59 -6.54
C PHE A 278 4.78 9.57 -7.65
N ALA A 279 4.60 10.66 -8.42
CA ALA A 279 3.65 10.68 -9.52
C ALA A 279 4.12 9.78 -10.68
N GLN A 280 3.17 9.08 -11.31
CA GLN A 280 3.44 8.23 -12.49
C GLN A 280 4.09 9.00 -13.64
N GLU A 281 3.68 10.24 -13.88
CA GLU A 281 4.30 11.11 -14.90
C GLU A 281 5.79 11.39 -14.66
N ALA A 282 6.23 11.28 -13.40
CA ALA A 282 7.62 11.46 -12.98
C ALA A 282 8.33 10.12 -12.67
N GLY A 283 7.73 9.00 -13.08
CA GLY A 283 8.29 7.65 -12.90
C GLY A 283 8.03 7.03 -11.52
N GLY A 284 7.09 7.56 -10.74
CA GLY A 284 6.67 7.03 -9.45
C GLY A 284 5.44 6.11 -9.55
N PRO A 285 5.01 5.50 -8.43
CA PRO A 285 3.94 4.50 -8.45
C PRO A 285 2.50 5.08 -8.40
N LEU A 286 2.33 6.35 -8.06
CA LEU A 286 1.04 6.93 -7.71
C LEU A 286 0.37 7.62 -8.90
N ASN A 287 -0.91 7.32 -9.11
CA ASN A 287 -1.74 8.09 -10.04
C ASN A 287 -2.17 9.44 -9.42
N ASP A 288 -2.73 10.32 -10.26
CA ASP A 288 -3.12 11.68 -9.85
C ASP A 288 -4.10 11.70 -8.67
N ALA A 289 -5.09 10.79 -8.67
CA ALA A 289 -6.08 10.71 -7.61
C ALA A 289 -5.44 10.33 -6.26
N GLN A 290 -4.46 9.43 -6.27
CA GLN A 290 -3.69 9.07 -5.07
C GLN A 290 -2.83 10.24 -4.57
N VAL A 291 -2.15 10.95 -5.47
CA VAL A 291 -1.35 12.14 -5.13
C VAL A 291 -2.22 13.22 -4.50
N VAL A 292 -3.37 13.54 -5.12
CA VAL A 292 -4.32 14.53 -4.61
C VAL A 292 -4.90 14.12 -3.25
N SER A 293 -5.30 12.86 -3.11
CA SER A 293 -5.84 12.33 -1.85
C SER A 293 -4.81 12.42 -0.71
N LEU A 294 -3.56 12.06 -0.99
CA LEU A 294 -2.47 12.15 -0.03
C LEU A 294 -2.19 13.60 0.37
N ALA A 295 -2.10 14.53 -0.60
CA ALA A 295 -1.88 15.95 -0.35
C ALA A 295 -2.97 16.55 0.56
N HIS A 296 -4.24 16.27 0.28
CA HIS A 296 -5.35 16.69 1.15
C HIS A 296 -5.25 16.14 2.58
N TRP A 297 -4.84 14.88 2.72
CA TRP A 297 -4.65 14.29 4.04
C TRP A 297 -3.50 14.94 4.80
N LEU A 298 -2.36 15.20 4.14
CA LEU A 298 -1.21 15.87 4.74
C LEU A 298 -1.52 17.30 5.21
N THR A 299 -2.30 18.07 4.42
CA THR A 299 -2.76 19.41 4.82
C THR A 299 -3.55 19.39 6.13
N ARG A 300 -4.33 18.33 6.38
CA ARG A 300 -5.10 18.17 7.63
C ARG A 300 -4.27 17.60 8.77
N ARG A 301 -3.28 16.75 8.47
CA ARG A 301 -2.51 16.00 9.46
C ARG A 301 -1.36 16.79 10.08
N TYR A 302 -0.66 17.59 9.28
CA TYR A 302 0.58 18.24 9.71
C TYR A 302 0.41 19.74 9.94
N PRO A 303 1.16 20.33 10.88
CA PRO A 303 1.03 21.76 11.17
C PRO A 303 1.36 22.63 9.95
N ASN A 304 0.65 23.75 9.80
CA ASN A 304 0.93 24.76 8.79
C ASN A 304 1.16 26.10 9.52
N PRO A 305 2.30 26.78 9.34
CA PRO A 305 2.60 28.01 10.08
C PRO A 305 1.59 29.14 9.82
N GLN A 306 0.74 29.01 8.80
CA GLN A 306 -0.35 29.97 8.48
C GLN A 306 -1.67 29.69 9.20
N SER A 307 -1.72 28.89 10.27
CA SER A 307 -2.95 28.65 11.04
C SER A 307 -3.13 29.60 12.25
N PHE A 308 -3.01 30.91 12.03
CA PHE A 308 -3.59 31.93 12.93
C PHE A 308 -4.51 32.87 12.13
N PRO A 309 -5.84 32.70 12.20
CA PRO A 309 -6.75 33.75 11.76
C PRO A 309 -6.85 34.80 12.87
N GLY A 310 -6.08 35.89 12.76
CA GLY A 310 -6.20 37.01 13.70
C GLY A 310 -4.93 37.84 13.83
N ASN A 311 -4.56 38.56 12.76
CA ASN A 311 -3.93 39.88 12.80
C ASN A 311 -3.57 40.30 11.37
N GLN A 312 -4.59 40.74 10.62
CA GLN A 312 -4.33 41.77 9.64
C GLN A 312 -4.13 43.06 10.46
N PRO A 313 -3.01 43.79 10.33
CA PRO A 313 -2.90 45.10 10.97
C PRO A 313 -3.94 46.01 10.33
N GLU A 314 -4.99 46.32 11.08
CA GLU A 314 -5.95 47.34 10.68
C GLU A 314 -5.16 48.65 10.58
N LEU A 315 -5.02 49.17 9.36
CA LEU A 315 -4.48 50.50 9.10
C LEU A 315 -5.47 51.50 9.70
N ASN A 316 -5.31 51.82 10.98
CA ASN A 316 -6.11 52.86 11.64
C ASN A 316 -5.61 54.24 11.19
N PRO A 317 -6.40 55.03 10.44
CA PRO A 317 -5.93 56.29 9.85
C PRO A 317 -6.09 57.49 10.79
N ARG A 318 -5.90 57.33 12.11
CA ARG A 318 -5.93 58.45 13.06
C ARG A 318 -4.98 58.28 14.23
N ARG A 319 -3.77 58.80 14.09
CA ARG A 319 -3.06 59.56 15.13
C ARG A 319 -1.92 60.34 14.48
N LEU A 320 -2.10 61.66 14.42
CA LEU A 320 -1.00 62.60 14.15
C LEU A 320 0.00 62.53 15.32
N PRO A 321 1.30 62.74 15.06
CA PRO A 321 2.32 62.74 16.11
C PRO A 321 2.20 64.02 16.96
N VAL A 322 2.20 63.86 18.29
CA VAL A 322 2.50 64.94 19.21
C VAL A 322 3.97 64.84 19.57
N ASN A 323 4.71 65.89 19.25
CA ASN A 323 6.09 66.15 19.67
C ASN A 323 6.28 65.97 21.17
N GLN A 324 7.36 65.29 21.55
CA GLN A 324 8.41 65.78 22.45
C GLN A 324 9.65 64.90 22.36
#